data_AF-A0AAW1KUT3-F1
#
_entry.id   AF-A0AAW1KUT3-F1
#
_cell.length_a   1.000
_cell.length_b   1.000
_cell.length_c   1.000
_cell.angle_alpha   90.00
_cell.angle_beta   90.00
_cell.angle_gamma   90.00
#
_symmetry.space_group_name_H-M   'P 1'
#
loop_
_entity.id
_entity.type
_entity.pdbx_description
1 polymer ?
#
loop_
_entity_poly.entity_id
_entity_poly.type
_entity_poly.pdbx_seq_one_letter_code
_entity_poly.pdbx_strand_id
1 'polypeptide(L)'
;MDFKVTSIMNLLVTILLLLGISFVMARPNTITVSALGRGASPIPSEDSQVQKCASKIGEICGNSIFHYVFGAGKHVSKECCTRLSSAGKKCHDLLTNVTIRLEHFPKQQAKETRRKNDKAWELCKKDGQISN
;
A
#
# COMPACT_ATOMS: atom_id res chain seq x y z
N MET A 1 5.13 -23.01 -7.43
CA MET A 1 5.13 -21.54 -7.49
C MET A 1 6.54 -21.01 -7.80
N ASP A 2 7.05 -20.95 -9.01
CA ASP A 2 6.89 -21.73 -10.26
C ASP A 2 7.98 -21.14 -11.16
N PHE A 3 9.09 -21.85 -11.35
CA PHE A 3 10.17 -21.44 -12.27
C PHE A 3 9.63 -21.12 -13.68
N LYS A 4 8.51 -21.76 -14.04
CA LYS A 4 7.72 -21.49 -15.24
C LYS A 4 7.09 -20.09 -15.27
N VAL A 5 6.59 -19.57 -14.15
CA VAL A 5 5.95 -18.24 -14.07
C VAL A 5 6.99 -17.14 -14.27
N THR A 6 8.17 -17.26 -13.69
CA THR A 6 9.26 -16.30 -13.91
C THR A 6 9.78 -16.33 -15.35
N SER A 7 9.87 -17.52 -15.95
CA SER A 7 10.29 -17.67 -17.35
C SER A 7 9.26 -17.10 -18.33
N ILE A 8 7.96 -17.30 -18.09
CA ILE A 8 6.87 -16.72 -18.88
C ILE A 8 6.85 -15.20 -18.74
N MET A 9 7.00 -14.67 -17.52
CA MET A 9 7.06 -13.23 -17.27
C MET A 9 8.23 -12.55 -18.01
N ASN A 10 9.43 -13.14 -17.97
CA ASN A 10 10.57 -12.61 -18.71
C ASN A 10 10.34 -12.68 -20.22
N LEU A 11 9.82 -13.79 -20.75
CA LEU A 11 9.56 -13.95 -22.17
C LEU A 11 8.56 -12.90 -22.70
N LEU A 12 7.51 -12.62 -21.93
CA LEU A 12 6.51 -11.61 -22.26
C LEU A 12 7.10 -10.20 -22.28
N VAL A 13 7.95 -9.85 -21.31
CA VAL A 13 8.62 -8.54 -21.26
C VAL A 13 9.54 -8.35 -22.47
N THR A 14 10.30 -9.36 -22.87
CA THR A 14 11.18 -9.28 -24.05
C THR A 14 10.40 -9.10 -25.34
N ILE A 15 9.27 -9.81 -25.50
CA ILE A 15 8.40 -9.66 -26.69
C ILE A 15 7.81 -8.25 -26.77
N LEU A 16 7.37 -7.69 -25.63
CA LEU A 16 6.81 -6.32 -25.59
C LEU A 16 7.85 -5.25 -25.94
N LEU A 17 9.11 -5.43 -25.51
CA LEU A 17 10.23 -4.55 -25.88
C LEU A 17 10.57 -4.63 -27.36
N LEU A 18 10.55 -5.83 -27.95
CA LEU A 18 10.82 -6.05 -29.39
C LEU A 18 9.72 -5.46 -30.28
N LEU A 19 8.47 -5.45 -29.82
CA LEU A 19 7.35 -4.83 -30.52
C LEU A 19 7.27 -3.31 -30.33
N GLY A 20 8.20 -2.70 -29.58
CA GLY A 20 8.22 -1.25 -29.34
C GLY A 20 7.02 -0.75 -28.51
N ILE A 21 6.28 -1.65 -27.86
CA ILE A 21 5.13 -1.32 -27.04
C ILE A 21 5.68 -0.80 -25.72
N SER A 22 5.90 0.51 -25.65
CA SER A 22 6.03 1.18 -24.36
C SER A 22 4.71 0.97 -23.61
N PHE A 23 4.72 0.25 -22.49
CA PHE A 23 3.61 0.26 -21.55
C PHE A 23 3.50 1.67 -20.96
N VAL A 24 2.95 2.59 -21.74
CA VAL A 24 2.51 3.89 -21.25
C VAL A 24 1.26 3.59 -20.43
N MET A 25 1.41 3.56 -19.11
CA MET A 25 0.29 3.67 -18.18
C MET A 25 -0.31 5.07 -18.36
N ALA A 26 -1.09 5.27 -19.42
CA ALA A 26 -1.85 6.48 -19.64
C ALA A 26 -2.92 6.55 -18.54
N ARG A 27 -2.77 7.50 -17.61
CA ARG A 27 -3.85 7.91 -16.70
C ARG A 27 -4.88 8.71 -17.53
N PRO A 28 -6.12 8.26 -17.69
CA PRO A 28 -7.16 9.15 -18.22
C PRO A 28 -7.62 10.07 -17.08
N ASN A 29 -7.04 11.27 -17.01
CA ASN A 29 -7.67 12.39 -16.29
C ASN A 29 -8.37 13.27 -17.32
N THR A 30 -9.63 12.95 -17.63
CA THR A 30 -10.56 13.91 -18.25
C THR A 30 -11.80 13.98 -17.37
N ILE A 31 -11.79 14.97 -16.47
CA ILE A 31 -12.92 15.32 -15.61
C ILE A 31 -13.84 16.24 -16.40
N THR A 32 -15.02 15.76 -16.78
CA THR A 32 -16.14 16.62 -17.15
C THR A 32 -16.84 17.07 -15.88
N VAL A 33 -16.60 18.32 -15.47
CA VAL A 33 -17.27 18.92 -14.31
C VAL A 33 -18.65 19.41 -14.75
N SER A 34 -19.70 18.65 -14.46
CA SER A 34 -21.07 19.17 -14.43
C SER A 34 -21.41 19.52 -12.98
N ALA A 35 -21.36 20.82 -12.67
CA ALA A 35 -21.88 21.36 -11.42
C ALA A 35 -23.40 21.37 -11.46
N LEU A 36 -24.04 20.79 -10.43
CA LEU A 36 -25.28 21.26 -9.79
C LEU A 36 -25.68 20.25 -8.70
N GLY A 37 -25.50 20.62 -7.42
CA GLY A 37 -26.03 19.81 -6.33
C GLY A 37 -25.46 20.16 -4.96
N ARG A 38 -26.11 21.13 -4.30
CA ARG A 38 -26.31 21.29 -2.85
C ARG A 38 -25.19 20.86 -1.88
N GLY A 39 -24.79 21.82 -1.05
CA GLY A 39 -23.90 21.67 0.09
C GLY A 39 -24.20 20.47 1.00
N ALA A 40 -23.52 19.37 0.72
CA ALA A 40 -23.10 18.38 1.70
C ALA A 40 -21.57 18.42 1.65
N SER A 41 -20.92 18.61 2.80
CA SER A 41 -19.47 18.42 2.89
C SER A 41 -19.16 17.01 2.35
N PRO A 42 -18.26 16.84 1.35
CA PRO A 42 -18.01 15.52 0.79
C PRO A 42 -17.51 14.61 1.91
N ILE A 43 -18.24 13.52 2.20
CA ILE A 43 -17.66 12.40 2.93
C ILE A 43 -16.49 11.95 2.05
N PRO A 44 -15.23 12.00 2.53
CA PRO A 44 -14.11 11.55 1.73
C PRO A 44 -14.34 10.08 1.39
N SER A 45 -14.32 9.71 0.10
CA SER A 45 -14.36 8.31 -0.33
C SER A 45 -13.23 7.51 0.35
N GLU A 46 -13.41 6.19 0.53
CA GLU A 46 -12.36 5.34 1.11
C GLU A 46 -11.03 5.53 0.38
N ASP A 47 -11.07 5.65 -0.96
CA ASP A 47 -9.91 5.96 -1.81
C ASP A 47 -9.21 7.27 -1.44
N SER A 48 -9.96 8.34 -1.20
CA SER A 48 -9.39 9.64 -0.81
C SER A 48 -8.73 9.58 0.58
N GLN A 49 -9.28 8.76 1.50
CA GLN A 49 -8.69 8.56 2.81
C GLN A 49 -7.43 7.70 2.75
N VAL A 50 -7.45 6.64 1.93
CA VAL A 50 -6.29 5.80 1.63
C VAL A 50 -5.16 6.65 1.06
N GLN A 51 -5.45 7.48 0.05
CA GLN A 51 -4.45 8.35 -0.56
C GLN A 51 -3.87 9.35 0.45
N LYS A 52 -4.72 9.96 1.30
CA LYS A 52 -4.28 10.88 2.36
C LYS A 52 -3.42 10.19 3.42
N CYS A 53 -3.71 8.94 3.76
CA CYS A 53 -2.91 8.17 4.70
C CYS A 53 -1.57 7.75 4.09
N ALA A 54 -1.59 7.25 2.86
CA ALA A 54 -0.40 6.86 2.13
C ALA A 54 0.56 8.04 1.94
N SER A 55 0.05 9.23 1.61
CA SER A 55 0.90 10.42 1.41
C SER A 55 1.60 10.89 2.68
N LYS A 56 0.97 10.76 3.86
CA LYS A 56 1.59 11.08 5.14
C LYS A 56 2.77 10.15 5.48
N ILE A 57 2.63 8.86 5.17
CA ILE A 57 3.68 7.88 5.41
C ILE A 57 4.79 8.04 4.35
N GLY A 58 4.42 8.32 3.11
CA GLY A 58 5.34 8.43 1.97
C GLY A 58 5.74 7.07 1.40
N GLU A 59 6.19 7.05 0.15
CA GLU A 59 6.46 5.82 -0.60
C GLU A 59 7.54 4.93 0.03
N ILE A 60 8.69 5.51 0.38
CA ILE A 60 9.84 4.78 0.94
C ILE A 60 9.44 4.07 2.24
N CYS A 61 8.81 4.80 3.16
CA CYS A 61 8.39 4.25 4.44
C CYS A 61 7.17 3.34 4.31
N GLY A 62 6.25 3.66 3.40
CA GLY A 62 5.12 2.80 3.06
C GLY A 62 5.60 1.43 2.59
N ASN A 63 6.62 1.38 1.72
CA ASN A 63 7.19 0.13 1.24
C ASN A 63 7.87 -0.67 2.37
N SER A 64 8.69 -0.02 3.21
CA SER A 64 9.34 -0.69 4.35
C SER A 64 8.31 -1.29 5.33
N ILE A 65 7.26 -0.54 5.68
CA ILE A 65 6.19 -0.99 6.56
C ILE A 65 5.36 -2.09 5.90
N PHE A 66 5.06 -1.96 4.61
CA PHE A 66 4.36 -2.97 3.83
C PHE A 66 5.12 -4.30 3.82
N HIS A 67 6.43 -4.28 3.57
CA HIS A 67 7.25 -5.49 3.62
C HIS A 67 7.28 -6.14 5.01
N TYR A 68 7.24 -5.36 6.09
CA TYR A 68 7.12 -5.89 7.45
C TYR A 68 5.77 -6.57 7.70
N VAL A 69 4.67 -5.91 7.33
CA VAL A 69 3.30 -6.38 7.61
C VAL A 69 2.89 -7.54 6.71
N PHE A 70 3.19 -7.46 5.42
CA PHE A 70 2.73 -8.41 4.40
C PHE A 70 3.78 -9.40 3.95
N GLY A 71 5.06 -9.14 4.23
CA GLY A 71 6.17 -9.95 3.77
C GLY A 71 7.03 -10.52 4.91
N ALA A 72 8.30 -10.72 4.56
CA ALA A 72 9.37 -11.15 5.46
C ALA A 72 10.29 -9.98 5.88
N GLY A 73 9.83 -8.73 5.71
CA GLY A 73 10.57 -7.55 6.14
C GLY A 73 10.79 -7.57 7.66
N LYS A 74 11.98 -7.19 8.08
CA LYS A 74 12.39 -7.22 9.50
C LYS A 74 12.81 -5.86 10.05
N HIS A 75 12.89 -4.85 9.18
CA HIS A 75 13.41 -3.54 9.53
C HIS A 75 12.47 -2.43 9.10
N VAL A 76 12.20 -1.50 10.03
CA VAL A 76 11.53 -0.22 9.79
C VAL A 76 12.35 0.84 10.51
N SER A 77 12.86 1.82 9.76
CA SER A 77 13.76 2.83 10.33
C SER A 77 13.05 3.75 11.32
N LYS A 78 13.84 4.48 12.11
CA LYS A 78 13.32 5.52 13.01
C LYS A 78 12.52 6.59 12.29
N GLU A 79 12.97 7.02 11.12
CA GLU A 79 12.24 7.98 10.28
C GLU A 79 10.87 7.41 9.89
N CYS A 80 10.82 6.15 9.47
CA CYS A 80 9.58 5.54 9.02
C CYS A 80 8.58 5.29 10.15
N CYS A 81 9.04 4.91 11.35
CA CYS A 81 8.17 4.89 12.52
C CYS A 81 7.67 6.29 12.90
N THR A 82 8.50 7.33 12.77
CA THR A 82 8.07 8.73 13.03
C THR A 82 6.98 9.16 12.06
N ARG A 83 7.13 8.87 10.76
CA ARG A 83 6.10 9.15 9.75
C ARG A 83 4.83 8.33 9.99
N LEU A 84 4.96 7.06 10.35
CA LEU A 84 3.83 6.19 10.70
C LEU A 84 3.06 6.74 11.90
N SER A 85 3.75 7.10 12.98
CA SER A 85 3.14 7.71 14.16
C SER A 85 2.46 9.03 13.84
N SER A 86 3.06 9.86 12.99
CA SER A 86 2.49 11.13 12.51
C SER A 86 1.25 10.92 11.63
N ALA A 87 1.21 9.83 10.85
CA ALA A 87 0.03 9.42 10.10
C ALA A 87 -1.09 8.92 11.04
N GLY A 88 -0.72 8.23 12.12
CA GLY A 88 -1.60 7.76 13.19
C GLY A 88 -2.12 6.33 12.98
N LYS A 89 -2.52 5.68 14.07
CA LYS A 89 -2.97 4.27 14.06
C LYS A 89 -4.10 4.03 13.07
N LYS A 90 -5.04 4.96 12.97
CA LYS A 90 -6.15 4.87 12.02
C LYS A 90 -5.67 4.79 10.56
N CYS A 91 -4.62 5.52 10.20
CA CYS A 91 -4.06 5.43 8.85
C CYS A 91 -3.36 4.09 8.61
N HIS A 92 -2.58 3.63 9.59
CA HIS A 92 -1.92 2.32 9.54
C HIS A 92 -2.95 1.18 9.36
N ASP A 93 -3.98 1.17 10.21
CA ASP A 93 -5.05 0.18 10.17
C ASP A 93 -5.88 0.29 8.88
N LEU A 94 -6.17 1.51 8.39
CA LEU A 94 -6.92 1.72 7.14
C LEU A 94 -6.16 1.09 5.96
N LEU A 95 -4.88 1.43 5.79
CA LEU A 95 -4.07 0.94 4.68
C LEU A 95 -3.98 -0.59 4.69
N THR A 96 -3.78 -1.20 5.87
CA THR A 96 -3.78 -2.66 5.98
C THR A 96 -5.16 -3.24 5.69
N ASN A 97 -6.23 -2.65 6.23
CA ASN A 97 -7.58 -3.20 6.11
C ASN A 97 -8.12 -3.13 4.69
N VAL A 98 -7.76 -2.11 3.90
CA VAL A 98 -8.15 -2.07 2.48
C VAL A 98 -7.41 -3.14 1.69
N THR A 99 -6.11 -3.36 1.96
CA THR A 99 -5.33 -4.41 1.28
C THR A 99 -5.86 -5.81 1.56
N ILE A 100 -6.22 -6.14 2.81
CA ILE A 100 -6.73 -7.48 3.13
C ILE A 100 -8.16 -7.76 2.63
N ARG A 101 -8.89 -6.71 2.22
CA ARG A 101 -10.22 -6.82 1.59
C ARG A 101 -10.14 -7.03 0.08
N LEU A 102 -8.97 -6.85 -0.54
CA LEU A 102 -8.79 -7.14 -1.96
C LEU A 102 -9.14 -8.60 -2.26
N GLU A 103 -9.83 -8.83 -3.37
CA GLU A 103 -10.33 -10.16 -3.76
C GLU A 103 -9.24 -11.24 -3.78
N HIS A 104 -8.04 -10.86 -4.21
CA HIS A 104 -6.89 -11.75 -4.36
C HIS A 104 -6.07 -11.90 -3.07
N PHE A 105 -6.46 -11.24 -1.97
CA PHE A 105 -5.78 -11.39 -0.70
C PHE A 105 -6.13 -12.75 -0.06
N PRO A 106 -5.15 -13.58 0.33
CA PRO A 106 -5.42 -14.88 0.94
C PRO A 106 -6.15 -14.73 2.29
N LYS A 107 -7.45 -15.04 2.33
CA LYS A 107 -8.32 -14.83 3.52
C LYS A 107 -7.76 -15.47 4.80
N GLN A 108 -7.11 -16.63 4.69
CA GLN A 108 -6.46 -17.32 5.79
C GLN A 108 -5.29 -16.53 6.40
N GLN A 109 -4.64 -15.65 5.64
CA GLN A 109 -3.55 -14.80 6.12
C GLN A 109 -4.05 -13.54 6.83
N ALA A 110 -5.32 -13.15 6.65
CA ALA A 110 -5.82 -11.86 7.13
C ALA A 110 -5.69 -11.68 8.65
N LYS A 111 -5.86 -12.76 9.41
CA LYS A 111 -5.66 -12.74 10.86
C LYS A 111 -4.20 -12.46 11.22
N GLU A 112 -3.26 -13.16 10.60
CA GLU A 112 -1.84 -12.98 10.86
C GLU A 112 -1.34 -11.61 10.39
N THR A 113 -1.78 -11.14 9.23
CA THR A 113 -1.48 -9.79 8.73
C THR A 113 -1.95 -8.70 9.69
N ARG A 114 -3.16 -8.83 10.27
CA ARG A 114 -3.63 -7.90 11.31
C ARG A 114 -2.74 -7.95 12.56
N ARG A 115 -2.30 -9.13 12.99
CA ARG A 115 -1.34 -9.25 14.11
C ARG A 115 -0.01 -8.57 13.81
N LYS A 116 0.53 -8.74 12.60
CA LYS A 116 1.76 -8.05 12.17
C LYS A 116 1.56 -6.53 12.08
N ASN A 117 0.41 -6.07 11.61
CA ASN A 117 0.02 -4.66 11.59
C ASN A 117 0.04 -4.06 13.00
N ASP A 118 -0.65 -4.69 13.95
CA ASP A 118 -0.67 -4.23 15.34
C ASP A 118 0.73 -4.29 15.98
N LYS A 119 1.49 -5.35 15.70
CA LYS A 119 2.88 -5.48 16.17
C LYS A 119 3.78 -4.35 15.63
N ALA A 120 3.64 -3.99 14.35
CA ALA A 120 4.41 -2.89 13.77
C ALA A 120 4.12 -1.56 14.47
N TRP A 121 2.83 -1.30 14.76
CA TRP A 121 2.41 -0.10 15.47
C TRP A 121 3.00 -0.05 16.89
N GLU A 122 2.90 -1.15 17.64
CA GLU A 122 3.39 -1.19 19.02
C GLU A 122 4.92 -1.10 19.10
N LEU A 123 5.66 -1.75 18.20
CA LEU A 123 7.11 -1.61 18.14
C LEU A 123 7.54 -0.19 17.76
N CYS A 124 6.90 0.42 16.75
CA CYS A 124 7.19 1.82 16.40
C CYS A 124 6.91 2.79 17.55
N LYS A 125 5.83 2.59 18.31
CA LYS A 125 5.55 3.39 19.51
C LYS A 125 6.58 3.19 20.61
N LYS A 126 6.98 1.95 20.85
CA LYS A 126 7.81 1.56 21.99
C LYS A 126 9.29 1.87 21.75
N ASP A 127 9.81 1.40 20.64
CA ASP A 127 11.24 1.35 20.35
C ASP A 127 11.65 2.45 19.34
N GLY A 128 10.67 3.12 18.73
CA GLY A 128 10.89 4.17 17.73
C GLY A 128 11.40 3.64 16.39
N GLN A 129 11.68 2.35 16.26
CA GLN A 129 12.12 1.64 15.06
C GLN A 129 11.80 0.15 15.21
N ILE A 130 11.94 -0.60 14.12
CA ILE A 130 11.89 -2.07 14.15
C ILE A 130 13.21 -2.59 13.63
N SER A 131 13.90 -3.37 14.45
CA SER A 131 15.13 -4.08 14.11
C SER A 131 15.05 -5.51 14.63
N ASN A 132 15.76 -6.42 13.96
CA ASN A 132 15.79 -7.85 14.33
C ASN A 132 16.86 -8.16 15.37
#